data_AF-A0A5J9WGV6-F1
#
_entry.id   AF-A0A5J9WGV6-F1
#
_cell.length_a   1.000
_cell.length_b   1.000
_cell.length_c   1.000
_cell.angle_alpha   90.00
_cell.angle_beta   90.00
_cell.angle_gamma   90.00
#
_symmetry.space_group_name_H-M   'P 1'
#
loop_
_entity.id
_entity.type
_entity.pdbx_description
1 polymer ?
#
loop_
_entity_poly.entity_id
_entity_poly.type
_entity_poly.pdbx_seq_one_letter_code
_entity_poly.pdbx_strand_id
1 'polypeptide(L)'
;MEQHSGTFDGIDFCTAITRSRFQELNKGLFSKCIDALEKCLQDAKMDRSLIEDVVLVGGSTRIPKVQSMLREFFNGKELCRTINPDEAVAYGAAIHASVLSGGNGNGDEVAYGSVRRHAALAWCPNQE
;
A
#
# COMPACT_ATOMS: atom_id res chain seq x y z
N MET A 1 -5.28 1.87 24.13
CA MET A 1 -4.07 1.19 24.60
C MET A 1 -4.43 -0.29 24.68
N GLU A 2 -3.89 -1.12 23.80
CA GLU A 2 -4.06 -2.58 23.89
C GLU A 2 -3.07 -3.14 24.89
N GLN A 3 -3.55 -3.95 25.84
CA GLN A 3 -2.72 -4.69 26.78
C GLN A 3 -2.42 -6.06 26.17
N HIS A 4 -1.17 -6.49 26.18
CA HIS A 4 -0.79 -7.87 25.82
C HIS A 4 -0.47 -8.60 27.12
N SER A 5 -1.22 -9.67 27.40
CA SER A 5 -1.03 -10.57 28.55
C SER A 5 -0.49 -11.90 28.02
N GLY A 6 0.67 -12.28 28.52
CA GLY A 6 1.26 -13.60 28.31
C GLY A 6 1.94 -14.02 29.60
N THR A 7 1.73 -15.25 30.03
CA THR A 7 2.27 -15.78 31.28
C THR A 7 3.48 -16.65 30.97
N PHE A 8 4.63 -16.39 31.61
CA PHE A 8 5.82 -17.24 31.53
C PHE A 8 6.23 -17.63 32.96
N ASP A 9 6.38 -18.93 33.23
CA ASP A 9 6.65 -19.49 34.57
C ASP A 9 5.71 -18.97 35.68
N GLY A 10 4.44 -18.73 35.34
CA GLY A 10 3.45 -18.21 36.29
C GLY A 10 3.55 -16.71 36.57
N ILE A 11 4.43 -15.98 35.89
CA ILE A 11 4.55 -14.52 35.96
C ILE A 11 3.81 -13.91 34.78
N ASP A 12 2.82 -13.07 35.09
CA ASP A 12 2.09 -12.32 34.07
C ASP A 12 2.95 -11.17 33.52
N PHE A 13 3.21 -11.21 32.22
CA PHE A 13 3.84 -10.11 31.51
C PHE A 13 2.77 -9.13 31.04
N CYS A 14 2.73 -7.96 31.66
CA CYS A 14 1.86 -6.86 31.25
C CYS A 14 2.73 -5.63 30.95
N THR A 15 2.80 -5.23 29.68
CA THR A 15 3.54 -4.04 29.26
C THR A 15 2.71 -3.21 28.28
N ALA A 16 2.87 -1.90 28.33
CA ALA A 16 2.23 -0.98 27.40
C ALA A 16 3.25 -0.50 26.36
N ILE A 17 2.98 -0.77 25.09
CA ILE A 17 3.79 -0.25 23.99
C ILE A 17 3.15 1.04 23.48
N THR A 18 3.87 2.15 23.61
CA THR A 18 3.42 3.42 23.04
C THR A 18 3.62 3.42 21.52
N ARG A 19 2.80 4.20 20.82
CA ARG A 19 2.95 4.39 19.38
C ARG A 19 4.32 4.96 18.99
N SER A 20 4.91 5.82 19.82
CA SER A 20 6.26 6.35 19.60
C SER A 20 7.30 5.22 19.69
N ARG A 21 7.18 4.36 20.70
CA ARG A 21 8.09 3.22 20.87
C ARG A 21 8.00 2.25 19.70
N PHE A 22 6.80 1.93 19.23
CA PHE A 22 6.62 1.12 18.03
C PHE A 22 7.31 1.73 16.80
N GLN A 23 7.18 3.04 16.60
CA GLN A 23 7.82 3.71 15.47
C GLN A 23 9.34 3.74 15.57
N GLU A 24 9.86 3.92 16.77
CA GLU A 24 11.30 3.88 17.05
C GLU A 24 11.88 2.50 16.74
N LEU A 25 11.25 1.44 17.24
CA LEU A 25 11.66 0.05 17.01
C LEU A 25 11.67 -0.32 15.51
N ASN A 26 10.74 0.25 14.73
CA ASN A 26 10.59 -0.05 13.31
C ASN A 26 11.25 0.99 12.38
N LYS A 27 11.99 1.97 12.92
CA LYS A 27 12.56 3.07 12.13
C LYS A 27 13.39 2.57 10.94
N GLY A 28 14.20 1.54 11.14
CA GLY A 28 15.02 0.96 10.07
C GLY A 28 14.20 0.30 8.96
N LEU A 29 13.10 -0.38 9.28
CA LEU A 29 12.22 -1.00 8.29
C LEU A 29 11.48 0.06 7.47
N PHE A 30 11.04 1.12 8.15
CA PHE A 30 10.40 2.28 7.53
C PHE A 30 11.31 2.99 6.53
N SER A 31 12.59 3.17 6.84
CA SER A 31 13.56 3.74 5.90
C SER A 31 13.75 2.87 4.66
N LYS A 32 13.85 1.54 4.82
CA LYS A 32 13.98 0.60 3.69
C LYS A 32 12.81 0.69 2.70
N CYS A 33 11.61 1.05 3.16
CA CYS A 33 10.48 1.28 2.26
C CYS A 33 10.72 2.46 1.33
N ILE A 34 11.36 3.54 1.81
CA ILE A 34 11.69 4.71 0.99
C ILE A 34 12.80 4.37 0.00
N ASP A 35 13.84 3.65 0.44
CA ASP A 35 14.93 3.20 -0.45
C ASP A 35 14.39 2.37 -1.63
N ALA A 36 13.38 1.52 -1.38
CA ALA A 36 12.71 0.74 -2.41
C ALA A 36 11.93 1.61 -3.40
N LEU A 37 11.29 2.70 -2.94
CA LEU A 37 10.57 3.64 -3.81
C LEU A 37 11.54 4.42 -4.69
N GLU A 38 12.66 4.90 -4.15
CA GLU A 38 13.68 5.59 -4.92
C GLU A 38 14.23 4.69 -6.02
N LYS A 39 14.54 3.43 -5.69
CA LYS A 39 14.98 2.45 -6.68
C LYS A 39 13.93 2.21 -7.77
N CYS A 40 12.65 2.07 -7.39
CA CYS A 40 11.56 1.88 -8.34
C CYS A 40 11.42 3.06 -9.32
N LEU A 41 11.53 4.30 -8.82
CA LEU A 41 11.52 5.50 -9.67
C LEU A 41 12.73 5.57 -10.60
N GLN A 42 13.91 5.19 -10.11
CA GLN A 42 15.13 5.10 -10.92
C GLN A 42 14.99 4.07 -12.04
N ASP A 43 14.50 2.86 -11.72
CA ASP A 43 14.27 1.78 -12.69
C ASP A 43 13.24 2.21 -13.75
N ALA A 44 12.20 2.95 -13.34
CA ALA A 44 11.19 3.53 -14.24
C ALA A 44 11.68 4.77 -15.02
N LYS A 45 12.84 5.33 -14.66
CA LYS A 45 13.36 6.61 -15.19
C LYS A 45 12.34 7.76 -15.08
N MET A 46 11.58 7.78 -13.99
CA MET A 46 10.54 8.78 -13.74
C MET A 46 10.93 9.69 -12.59
N ASP A 47 10.67 10.98 -12.74
CA ASP A 47 10.74 11.92 -11.63
C ASP A 47 9.49 11.78 -10.75
N ARG A 48 9.67 11.92 -9.44
CA ARG A 48 8.60 11.88 -8.44
C ARG A 48 7.47 12.88 -8.70
N SER A 49 7.74 14.02 -9.34
CA SER A 49 6.73 15.04 -9.66
C SER A 49 5.75 14.59 -10.74
N LEU A 50 6.13 13.61 -11.57
CA LEU A 50 5.29 13.04 -12.63
C LEU A 50 4.30 12.01 -12.10
N ILE A 51 4.45 11.57 -10.85
CA ILE A 51 3.50 10.64 -10.23
C ILE A 51 2.21 11.41 -9.96
N GLU A 52 1.13 11.07 -10.64
CA GLU A 52 -0.18 11.71 -10.50
C GLU A 52 -0.88 11.28 -9.21
N ASP A 53 -0.87 9.98 -8.91
CA ASP A 53 -1.59 9.41 -7.78
C ASP A 53 -0.80 8.34 -7.05
N VAL A 54 -1.04 8.26 -5.75
CA VAL A 54 -0.42 7.28 -4.86
C VAL A 54 -1.52 6.46 -4.21
N VAL A 55 -1.69 5.22 -4.67
CA VAL A 55 -2.66 4.27 -4.13
C VAL A 55 -2.01 3.41 -3.06
N LEU A 56 -2.63 3.33 -1.89
CA LEU A 56 -2.15 2.50 -0.78
C LEU A 56 -2.79 1.11 -0.84
N VAL A 57 -1.97 0.07 -0.80
CA VAL A 57 -2.41 -1.34 -0.85
C VAL A 57 -1.70 -2.15 0.24
N GLY A 58 -2.45 -3.00 0.93
CA GLY A 58 -1.99 -3.84 2.04
C GLY A 58 -2.17 -3.20 3.43
N GLY A 59 -2.53 -4.02 4.43
CA GLY A 59 -2.89 -3.56 5.77
C GLY A 59 -1.83 -2.72 6.50
N SER A 60 -0.54 -2.98 6.26
CA SER A 60 0.55 -2.19 6.86
C SER A 60 0.55 -0.72 6.43
N THR A 61 -0.10 -0.37 5.32
CA THR A 61 -0.27 1.03 4.89
C THR A 61 -1.22 1.82 5.78
N ARG A 62 -1.97 1.15 6.68
CA ARG A 62 -2.79 1.80 7.72
C ARG A 62 -1.94 2.41 8.84
N ILE A 63 -0.66 2.03 8.96
CA ILE A 63 0.27 2.61 9.94
C ILE A 63 0.44 4.11 9.62
N PRO A 64 0.08 5.05 10.51
CA PRO A 64 0.05 6.44 10.09
C PRO A 64 1.44 7.07 9.95
N LYS A 65 2.49 6.46 10.52
CA LYS A 65 3.88 6.87 10.25
C LYS A 65 4.27 6.57 8.79
N VAL A 66 3.85 5.42 8.25
CA VAL A 66 4.06 5.07 6.83
C VAL A 66 3.37 6.10 5.93
N GLN A 67 2.10 6.41 6.19
CA GLN A 67 1.39 7.43 5.43
C GLN A 67 2.06 8.82 5.50
N SER A 68 2.59 9.20 6.66
CA SER A 68 3.31 10.47 6.80
C SER A 68 4.59 10.50 5.97
N MET A 69 5.39 9.44 5.99
CA MET A 69 6.62 9.36 5.23
C MET A 69 6.35 9.35 3.72
N LEU A 70 5.32 8.64 3.27
CA LEU A 70 4.93 8.63 1.86
C LEU A 70 4.47 10.01 1.39
N ARG A 71 3.67 10.72 2.20
CA ARG A 71 3.30 12.12 1.89
C ARG A 71 4.52 13.01 1.78
N GLU A 72 5.46 12.91 2.71
CA GLU A 72 6.70 13.69 2.68
C GLU A 72 7.54 13.37 1.44
N PHE A 73 7.66 12.09 1.10
CA PHE A 73 8.40 11.61 -0.07
C PHE A 73 7.83 12.16 -1.40
N PHE A 74 6.50 12.18 -1.53
CA PHE A 74 5.79 12.71 -2.70
C PHE A 74 5.39 14.19 -2.54
N ASN A 75 6.21 14.99 -1.86
CA ASN A 75 6.07 16.46 -1.78
C ASN A 75 4.71 16.95 -1.24
N GLY A 76 4.15 16.25 -0.27
CA GLY A 76 2.88 16.59 0.37
C GLY A 76 1.63 16.17 -0.40
N LYS A 77 1.78 15.40 -1.49
CA LYS A 77 0.65 14.88 -2.28
C LYS A 77 -0.32 14.07 -1.42
N GLU A 78 -1.61 14.21 -1.69
CA GLU A 78 -2.64 13.41 -1.03
C GLU A 78 -2.55 11.94 -1.46
N LEU A 79 -2.66 11.03 -0.48
CA LEU A 79 -2.68 9.60 -0.73
C LEU A 79 -4.11 9.16 -1.00
N CYS A 80 -4.32 8.38 -2.06
CA CYS A 80 -5.62 7.89 -2.45
C CYS A 80 -6.18 6.92 -1.39
N ARG A 81 -7.41 7.18 -0.95
CA ARG A 81 -8.12 6.41 0.09
C ARG A 81 -9.47 5.86 -0.39
N THR A 82 -9.79 6.05 -1.66
CA THR A 82 -11.07 5.65 -2.25
C THR A 82 -11.20 4.13 -2.39
N ILE A 83 -10.07 3.42 -2.36
CA ILE A 83 -10.00 1.96 -2.51
C ILE A 83 -9.62 1.34 -1.16
N ASN A 84 -10.30 0.26 -0.78
CA ASN A 84 -9.93 -0.51 0.40
C ASN A 84 -8.57 -1.20 0.17
N PRO A 85 -7.52 -0.90 0.97
CA PRO A 85 -6.16 -1.42 0.73
C PRO A 85 -6.07 -2.94 0.79
N ASP A 86 -7.00 -3.61 1.49
CA ASP A 86 -6.96 -5.06 1.67
C ASP A 86 -7.69 -5.82 0.54
N GLU A 87 -8.54 -5.13 -0.22
CA GLU A 87 -9.33 -5.71 -1.31
C GLU A 87 -8.82 -5.31 -2.70
N ALA A 88 -8.04 -4.22 -2.79
CA ALA A 88 -7.56 -3.64 -4.04
C ALA A 88 -6.93 -4.67 -4.99
N VAL A 89 -6.10 -5.58 -4.43
CA VAL A 89 -5.39 -6.60 -5.22
C VAL A 89 -6.36 -7.62 -5.80
N ALA A 90 -7.26 -8.16 -4.97
CA ALA A 90 -8.24 -9.17 -5.41
C ALA A 90 -9.21 -8.60 -6.45
N TYR A 91 -9.64 -7.35 -6.25
CA TYR A 91 -10.52 -6.65 -7.18
C TYR A 91 -9.85 -6.45 -8.55
N GLY A 92 -8.59 -5.98 -8.56
CA GLY A 92 -7.82 -5.83 -9.80
C GLY A 92 -7.60 -7.15 -10.53
N ALA A 93 -7.29 -8.22 -9.79
CA ALA A 93 -7.11 -9.56 -10.36
C ALA A 93 -8.40 -10.11 -10.98
N ALA A 94 -9.55 -9.92 -10.33
CA ALA A 94 -10.84 -10.36 -10.86
C ALA A 94 -11.22 -9.65 -12.17
N ILE A 95 -11.00 -8.33 -12.24
CA ILE A 95 -11.20 -7.56 -13.47
C ILE A 95 -10.30 -8.09 -14.59
N HIS A 96 -9.01 -8.30 -14.28
CA HIS A 96 -8.07 -8.79 -15.28
C HIS A 96 -8.44 -10.19 -15.80
N ALA A 97 -8.88 -11.09 -14.90
CA ALA A 97 -9.35 -12.43 -15.27
C ALA A 97 -10.62 -12.38 -16.15
N SER A 98 -11.55 -11.46 -15.88
CA SER A 98 -12.75 -11.27 -16.70
C SER A 98 -12.41 -10.82 -18.12
N VAL A 99 -11.46 -9.88 -18.27
CA VAL A 99 -10.98 -9.42 -19.57
C VAL A 99 -10.34 -10.56 -20.37
N LEU A 100 -9.47 -11.35 -19.74
CA LEU A 100 -8.82 -12.49 -20.39
C LEU A 100 -9.80 -13.63 -20.73
N SER A 101 -10.89 -13.75 -19.98
CA SER A 101 -11.93 -14.77 -20.19
C SER A 101 -12.91 -14.43 -21.31
N GLY A 102 -12.70 -13.32 -22.04
CA GLY A 102 -13.53 -12.92 -23.17
C GLY A 102 -14.91 -12.38 -22.77
N GLY A 103 -14.99 -11.69 -21.62
CA GLY A 103 -16.22 -11.02 -21.16
C GLY A 103 -16.71 -9.98 -22.16
N ASN A 104 -17.57 -10.41 -23.08
CA ASN A 104 -18.32 -9.54 -23.97
C ASN A 104 -19.61 -9.11 -23.25
N GLY A 105 -19.62 -7.87 -22.76
CA GLY A 105 -20.79 -7.00 -22.65
C GLY A 105 -22.00 -7.55 -21.90
N ASN A 106 -22.26 -6.96 -20.73
CA ASN A 106 -23.59 -6.54 -20.21
C ASN A 106 -23.68 -6.56 -18.66
N GLY A 107 -22.54 -6.61 -17.95
CA GLY A 107 -22.45 -6.34 -16.51
C GLY A 107 -21.38 -5.30 -16.12
N ASP A 108 -20.67 -4.75 -17.10
CA ASP A 108 -19.33 -4.17 -16.91
C ASP A 108 -19.31 -2.65 -16.69
N GLU A 109 -20.47 -1.99 -16.70
CA GLU A 109 -20.55 -0.54 -16.57
C GLU A 109 -20.27 -0.05 -15.13
N VAL A 110 -20.43 -0.93 -14.13
CA VAL A 110 -20.22 -0.58 -12.71
C VAL A 110 -18.75 -0.71 -12.30
N ALA A 111 -17.98 -1.63 -12.90
CA ALA A 111 -16.58 -1.87 -12.54
C ALA A 111 -15.60 -0.94 -13.30
N TYR A 112 -15.88 -0.64 -14.57
CA TYR A 112 -15.01 0.20 -15.42
C TYR A 112 -15.07 1.69 -15.09
N GLY A 113 -16.19 2.19 -14.53
CA GLY A 113 -16.36 3.60 -14.21
C GLY A 113 -15.48 4.11 -13.06
N SER A 114 -15.14 3.24 -12.10
CA SER A 114 -14.44 3.64 -10.87
C SER A 114 -12.92 3.57 -10.94
N VAL A 115 -12.36 2.72 -11.82
CA VAL A 115 -10.89 2.51 -11.94
C VAL A 115 -10.25 3.46 -12.96
N ARG A 116 -11.07 4.16 -13.76
CA ARG A 116 -10.63 4.98 -14.90
C ARG A 116 -9.83 6.25 -14.60
N ARG A 117 -9.26 6.43 -13.39
CA ARG A 117 -8.38 7.58 -13.18
C ARG A 117 -7.00 7.31 -12.59
N HIS A 118 -6.76 6.34 -11.70
CA HIS A 118 -5.56 6.48 -10.85
C HIS A 118 -4.80 5.19 -10.47
N ALA A 119 -4.97 4.07 -11.18
CA ALA A 119 -4.22 2.84 -10.88
C ALA A 119 -3.51 2.29 -12.11
N ALA A 120 -2.34 2.85 -12.42
CA ALA A 120 -1.38 2.19 -13.29
C ALA A 120 -0.77 1.01 -12.51
N LEU A 121 -1.29 -0.19 -12.76
CA LEU A 121 -0.59 -1.42 -12.43
C LEU A 121 0.70 -1.42 -13.27
N ALA A 122 1.85 -1.17 -12.66
CA ALA A 122 3.14 -1.41 -13.28
C ALA A 122 3.34 -2.93 -13.40
N TRP A 123 2.79 -3.51 -14.47
CA TRP A 123 3.11 -4.84 -14.95
C TRP A 123 4.36 -4.72 -15.83
N CYS A 124 5.52 -5.16 -15.33
CA CYS A 124 6.73 -5.34 -16.16
C CYS A 124 6.60 -6.69 -16.90
N PRO A 125 6.36 -6.71 -18.23
CA PRO A 125 6.12 -7.96 -18.95
C PRO A 125 7.40 -8.68 -19.41
N ASN A 126 8.60 -8.17 -19.13
CA ASN A 126 9.84 -8.79 -19.63
C ASN A 126 10.68 -9.37 -18.50
N GLN A 127 10.47 -10.65 -18.21
CA GLN A 127 11.56 -11.56 -17.83
C GLN A 127 11.78 -12.51 -19.02
N GLU A 128 12.72 -12.13 -19.89
CA GLU A 128 13.55 -13.05 -20.66
C GLU A 128 14.96 -13.01 -20.08
#